data_AF-A0A445M2J0-F1
#
_entry.id   AF-A0A445M2J0-F1
#
_cell.length_a   1.000
_cell.length_b   1.000
_cell.length_c   1.000
_cell.angle_alpha   90.00
_cell.angle_beta   90.00
_cell.angle_gamma   90.00
#
_symmetry.space_group_name_H-M   'P 1'
#
loop_
_entity.id
_entity.type
_entity.pdbx_description
1 polymer ?
#
loop_
_entity_poly.entity_id
_entity_poly.type
_entity_poly.pdbx_seq_one_letter_code
_entity_poly.pdbx_strand_id
1 'polypeptide(L)'
;MDSAVLFNFLLNNRECPVPFPWQAIIDIQKNLVYYRNNETGFVIFDFRPLVDLGGGVFFENTIGSRFIDQEVLHEISNLQDFQNIPRLFLFSTSCSGVTFYGIVEQPVIRCPLCDRISRWIP
;
A
#
# COMPACT_ATOMS: atom_id res chain seq x y z
N MET A 1 -6.75 17.11 -1.53
CA MET A 1 -6.33 15.77 -1.08
C MET A 1 -5.66 15.11 -2.27
N ASP A 2 -4.34 15.00 -2.25
CA ASP A 2 -3.50 14.63 -3.41
C ASP A 2 -3.19 13.12 -3.46
N SER A 3 -3.76 12.35 -2.51
CA SER A 3 -3.61 10.91 -2.43
C SER A 3 -4.20 10.20 -3.65
N ALA A 4 -5.30 10.69 -4.22
CA ALA A 4 -5.90 10.14 -5.42
C ALA A 4 -4.98 10.24 -6.66
N VAL A 5 -4.18 11.32 -6.75
CA VAL A 5 -3.20 11.51 -7.83
C VAL A 5 -2.08 10.48 -7.71
N LEU A 6 -1.51 10.32 -6.51
CA LEU A 6 -0.52 9.27 -6.25
C LEU A 6 -1.09 7.88 -6.55
N PHE A 7 -2.30 7.60 -6.06
CA PHE A 7 -2.92 6.29 -6.22
C PHE A 7 -3.14 5.94 -7.70
N ASN A 8 -3.69 6.89 -8.47
CA ASN A 8 -3.87 6.74 -9.91
C ASN A 8 -2.53 6.62 -10.65
N PHE A 9 -1.49 7.32 -10.18
CA PHE A 9 -0.14 7.17 -10.73
C PHE A 9 0.40 5.75 -10.52
N LEU A 10 0.36 5.23 -9.29
CA LEU A 10 0.86 3.90 -8.94
C LEU A 10 0.11 2.77 -9.68
N LEU A 11 -1.16 3.01 -10.03
CA LEU A 11 -1.95 2.09 -10.83
C LEU A 11 -1.49 2.02 -12.29
N ASN A 12 -1.18 3.17 -12.90
CA ASN A 12 -1.02 3.29 -14.35
C ASN A 12 0.44 3.44 -14.82
N ASN A 13 1.36 3.87 -13.96
CA ASN A 13 2.71 4.31 -14.34
C ASN A 13 3.79 3.70 -13.44
N ARG A 14 3.82 2.36 -13.35
CA ARG A 14 4.70 1.63 -12.42
C ARG A 14 6.19 1.79 -12.70
N GLU A 15 6.57 2.02 -13.96
CA GLU A 15 7.97 2.15 -14.37
C GLU A 15 8.53 3.58 -14.20
N CYS A 16 7.66 4.55 -13.92
CA CYS A 16 8.02 5.95 -13.82
C CYS A 16 8.29 6.37 -12.37
N PRO A 17 9.21 7.32 -12.13
CA PRO A 17 9.35 7.91 -10.80
C PRO A 17 8.07 8.65 -10.41
N VAL A 18 7.71 8.58 -9.12
CA VAL A 18 6.52 9.28 -8.62
C VAL A 18 6.59 10.78 -8.90
N PRO A 19 5.48 11.41 -9.33
CA PRO A 19 5.49 12.80 -9.72
C PRO A 19 5.55 13.71 -8.50
N PHE A 20 6.14 14.89 -8.66
CA PHE A 20 6.01 15.97 -7.68
C PHE A 20 4.51 16.25 -7.38
N PRO A 21 4.11 16.47 -6.11
CA PRO A 21 4.94 16.68 -4.92
C PRO A 21 5.34 15.41 -4.15
N TRP A 22 5.09 14.23 -4.71
CA TRP A 22 5.38 12.96 -4.04
C TRP A 22 6.82 12.52 -4.22
N GLN A 23 7.33 11.86 -3.20
CA GLN A 23 8.62 11.21 -3.20
C GLN A 23 8.47 9.81 -2.62
N ALA A 24 8.96 8.81 -3.35
CA ALA A 24 9.12 7.45 -2.83
C ALA A 24 10.37 7.38 -1.97
N ILE A 25 10.25 6.83 -0.76
CA ILE A 25 11.34 6.69 0.20
C ILE A 25 11.45 5.22 0.60
N ILE A 26 12.67 4.70 0.53
CA ILE A 26 13.01 3.33 0.93
C ILE A 26 13.67 3.40 2.31
N ASP A 27 13.01 2.87 3.32
CA ASP A 27 13.59 2.70 4.65
C ASP A 27 14.21 1.31 4.75
N ILE A 28 15.51 1.23 4.51
CA ILE A 28 16.28 -0.03 4.52
C ILE A 28 16.28 -0.64 5.92
N GLN A 29 16.35 0.18 6.98
CA GLN A 29 16.39 -0.32 8.36
C GLN A 29 15.07 -0.97 8.76
N LYS A 30 13.96 -0.37 8.33
CA LYS A 30 12.62 -0.90 8.60
C LYS A 30 12.10 -1.83 7.51
N ASN A 31 12.88 -2.10 6.47
CA ASN A 31 12.50 -2.89 5.31
C ASN A 31 11.11 -2.53 4.73
N LEU A 32 10.87 -1.23 4.48
CA LEU A 32 9.59 -0.74 3.96
C LEU A 32 9.76 0.40 2.96
N VAL A 33 8.72 0.61 2.14
CA VAL A 33 8.61 1.75 1.24
C VAL A 33 7.44 2.63 1.70
N TYR A 34 7.61 3.94 1.59
CA TYR A 34 6.52 4.90 1.80
C TYR A 34 6.64 6.10 0.87
N TYR A 35 5.50 6.73 0.61
CA TYR A 35 5.39 7.94 -0.20
C TYR A 35 5.16 9.14 0.71
N ARG A 36 5.99 10.17 0.56
CA ARG A 36 5.86 11.42 1.29
C ARG A 36 5.48 12.53 0.32
N ASN A 37 4.44 13.28 0.64
CA ASN A 37 4.13 14.53 -0.03
C ASN A 37 5.02 15.64 0.56
N ASN A 38 5.87 16.23 -0.26
CA ASN A 38 6.90 17.17 0.20
C ASN A 38 6.35 18.54 0.62
N GLU A 39 5.15 18.90 0.19
CA GLU A 39 4.52 20.17 0.55
C GLU A 39 3.77 20.08 1.89
N THR A 40 3.10 18.94 2.13
CA THR A 40 2.24 18.75 3.31
C THR A 40 2.88 17.89 4.40
N GLY A 41 3.95 17.18 4.07
CA GLY A 41 4.55 16.17 4.94
C GLY A 41 3.71 14.90 5.10
N PHE A 42 2.58 14.77 4.39
CA PHE A 42 1.69 13.63 4.48
C PHE A 42 2.36 12.34 3.98
N VAL A 43 2.12 11.22 4.67
CA VAL A 43 2.80 9.94 4.40
C VAL A 43 1.77 8.83 4.13
N ILE A 44 2.04 8.04 3.10
CA ILE A 44 1.33 6.79 2.80
C ILE A 44 2.35 5.65 2.77
N PHE A 45 2.13 4.62 3.57
CA PHE A 45 2.99 3.44 3.60
C PHE A 45 2.62 2.46 2.47
N ASP A 46 3.59 1.82 1.86
CA ASP A 46 3.36 0.77 0.85
C ASP A 46 3.63 -0.59 1.47
N PHE A 47 2.57 -1.33 1.75
CA PHE A 47 2.62 -2.64 2.39
C PHE A 47 2.41 -3.80 1.41
N ARG A 48 2.44 -3.53 0.10
CA ARG A 48 2.42 -4.60 -0.90
C ARG A 48 3.69 -5.46 -0.73
N PRO A 49 3.59 -6.80 -0.81
CA PRO A 49 4.75 -7.68 -0.62
C PRO A 49 5.90 -7.39 -1.59
N LEU A 50 5.60 -6.90 -2.79
CA LEU A 50 6.57 -6.50 -3.79
C LEU A 50 6.22 -5.12 -4.32
N VAL A 51 7.07 -4.14 -4.07
CA VAL A 51 6.90 -2.75 -4.51
C VAL A 51 7.79 -2.50 -5.73
N ASP A 52 7.18 -2.14 -6.85
CA ASP A 52 7.90 -1.68 -8.03
C ASP A 52 8.43 -0.26 -7.79
N LEU A 53 9.75 -0.08 -7.90
CA LEU A 53 10.43 1.21 -7.76
C LEU A 53 10.79 1.84 -9.11
N GLY A 54 10.40 1.19 -10.21
CA GLY A 54 10.73 1.57 -11.58
C GLY A 54 12.07 1.01 -12.06
N GLY A 55 12.30 1.07 -13.37
CA GLY A 55 13.57 0.63 -13.98
C GLY A 55 13.89 -0.86 -13.78
N GLY A 56 12.88 -1.70 -13.54
CA GLY A 56 13.04 -3.12 -13.25
C GLY A 56 13.51 -3.43 -11.82
N VAL A 57 13.53 -2.44 -10.93
CA VAL A 57 13.93 -2.60 -9.53
C VAL A 57 12.69 -2.84 -8.67
N PHE A 58 12.69 -3.95 -7.94
CA PHE A 58 11.63 -4.30 -7.01
C PHE A 58 12.16 -4.32 -5.58
N PHE A 59 11.33 -3.89 -4.65
CA PHE A 59 11.59 -3.95 -3.22
C PHE A 59 10.66 -4.96 -2.55
N GLU A 60 11.24 -5.93 -1.84
CA GLU A 60 10.48 -6.95 -1.13
C GLU A 60 10.13 -6.47 0.29
N ASN A 61 8.83 -6.32 0.54
CA ASN A 61 8.31 -5.91 1.82
C ASN A 61 7.82 -7.12 2.63
N THR A 62 8.61 -7.51 3.63
CA THR A 62 8.29 -8.61 4.55
C THR A 62 7.38 -8.21 5.70
N ILE A 63 7.09 -6.91 5.87
CA ILE A 63 6.17 -6.39 6.88
C ILE A 63 4.72 -6.59 6.40
N GLY A 64 4.46 -6.28 5.13
CA GLY A 64 3.18 -6.46 4.43
C GLY A 64 2.48 -7.80 4.68
N SER A 65 3.25 -8.88 4.57
CA SER A 65 2.75 -10.26 4.68
C SER A 65 2.20 -10.61 6.05
N ARG A 66 2.58 -9.89 7.13
CA ARG A 66 2.22 -10.25 8.51
C ARG A 66 0.80 -9.87 8.91
N PHE A 67 0.20 -8.90 8.23
CA PHE A 67 -1.13 -8.39 8.56
C PHE A 67 -2.14 -8.58 7.42
N ILE A 68 -1.69 -9.18 6.33
CA ILE A 68 -2.52 -9.76 5.30
C ILE A 68 -3.23 -11.00 5.86
N ASP A 69 -4.53 -11.12 5.61
CA ASP A 69 -5.29 -12.29 6.03
C ASP A 69 -5.13 -13.42 4.99
N GLN A 70 -4.38 -14.46 5.35
CA GLN A 70 -4.09 -15.59 4.45
C GLN A 70 -5.35 -16.37 4.06
N GLU A 71 -6.36 -16.41 4.93
CA GLU A 71 -7.64 -17.08 4.63
C GLU A 71 -8.39 -16.28 3.55
N VAL A 72 -8.39 -14.95 3.67
CA VAL A 72 -8.95 -14.06 2.65
C VAL A 72 -8.18 -14.16 1.34
N LEU A 73 -6.84 -14.26 1.35
CA LEU A 73 -6.04 -14.51 0.15
C LEU A 73 -6.48 -15.78 -0.58
N HIS A 74 -6.70 -16.86 0.17
CA HIS A 74 -7.12 -18.13 -0.40
C HIS A 74 -8.50 -18.01 -1.05
N GLU A 75 -9.47 -17.42 -0.36
CA GLU A 75 -10.81 -17.18 -0.88
C GLU A 75 -10.81 -16.25 -2.11
N ILE A 76 -10.05 -15.15 -2.05
CA ILE A 76 -9.90 -14.20 -3.16
C ILE A 76 -9.21 -14.84 -4.38
N SER A 77 -8.19 -15.68 -4.16
CA SER A 77 -7.47 -16.36 -5.25
C SER A 77 -8.35 -17.30 -6.07
N ASN A 78 -9.40 -17.84 -5.45
CA ASN A 78 -10.38 -18.74 -6.07
C ASN A 78 -11.45 -18.00 -6.89
N LEU A 79 -11.56 -16.67 -6.77
CA LEU A 79 -12.50 -15.86 -7.53
C LEU A 79 -11.83 -15.38 -8.83
N GLN A 80 -12.31 -15.86 -9.99
CA GLN A 80 -11.77 -15.50 -11.31
C GLN A 80 -11.78 -13.98 -11.60
N ASP A 81 -12.76 -13.25 -11.04
CA ASP A 81 -12.88 -11.80 -11.19
C ASP A 81 -11.74 -11.03 -10.48
N PHE A 82 -11.09 -11.63 -9.48
CA PHE A 82 -10.00 -11.01 -8.71
C PHE A 82 -8.61 -11.18 -9.34
N GLN A 83 -8.52 -11.85 -10.49
CA GLN A 83 -7.27 -11.99 -11.25
C GLN A 83 -7.05 -10.82 -12.23
N ASN A 84 -8.11 -10.09 -12.60
CA ASN A 84 -8.08 -9.07 -13.66
C ASN A 84 -8.06 -7.61 -13.16
N ILE A 85 -8.11 -7.36 -11.85
CA ILE A 85 -8.19 -6.02 -11.27
C ILE A 85 -6.82 -5.61 -10.69
N PRO A 86 -6.31 -4.40 -11.01
CA PRO A 86 -5.13 -3.86 -10.34
C PRO A 86 -5.32 -3.86 -8.81
N ARG A 87 -4.48 -4.62 -8.10
CA ARG A 87 -4.57 -4.82 -6.64
C ARG A 87 -3.92 -3.68 -5.88
N LEU A 88 -4.57 -2.53 -5.86
CA LEU A 88 -4.10 -1.38 -5.09
C LEU A 88 -5.29 -0.82 -4.30
N PHE A 89 -5.25 -0.99 -2.98
CA PHE A 89 -6.28 -0.50 -2.05
C PHE A 89 -5.64 0.49 -1.06
N LEU A 90 -6.35 1.58 -0.76
CA LEU A 90 -5.97 2.55 0.27
C LEU A 90 -6.78 2.27 1.53
N PHE A 91 -6.12 2.01 2.65
CA PHE A 91 -6.79 2.04 3.96
C PHE A 91 -6.31 3.24 4.75
N SER A 92 -7.14 3.59 5.71
CA SER A 92 -6.71 4.39 6.85
C SER A 92 -7.09 3.70 8.15
N THR A 93 -6.28 3.88 9.18
CA THR A 93 -6.55 3.38 10.54
C THR A 93 -6.08 4.41 11.56
N SER A 94 -6.86 4.59 12.63
CA SER A 94 -6.61 5.59 13.67
C SER A 94 -6.55 4.98 15.08
N CYS A 95 -6.29 3.68 15.18
CA CYS A 95 -6.35 2.93 16.45
C CYS A 95 -5.36 3.38 17.54
N SER A 96 -4.31 4.13 17.20
CA SER A 96 -3.33 4.68 18.13
C SER A 96 -3.52 6.18 18.41
N GLY A 97 -4.65 6.76 18.00
CA GLY A 97 -4.91 8.21 18.10
C GLY A 97 -4.26 9.05 17.00
N VAL A 98 -3.45 8.42 16.14
CA VAL A 98 -2.88 9.00 14.91
C VAL A 98 -3.44 8.24 13.72
N THR A 99 -3.85 8.96 12.68
CA THR A 99 -4.33 8.34 11.44
C THR A 99 -3.16 7.95 10.56
N PHE A 100 -3.08 6.66 10.23
CA PHE A 100 -2.13 6.09 9.28
C PHE A 100 -2.84 5.78 7.98
N TYR A 101 -2.12 5.92 6.87
CA TYR A 101 -2.58 5.55 5.54
C TYR A 101 -1.64 4.51 4.94
N GLY A 102 -2.21 3.50 4.29
CA GLY A 102 -1.40 2.44 3.70
C GLY A 102 -2.00 1.90 2.41
N ILE A 103 -1.11 1.47 1.51
CA ILE A 103 -1.41 0.80 0.25
C ILE A 103 -1.20 -0.69 0.42
N VAL A 104 -2.12 -1.50 -0.09
CA VAL A 104 -2.07 -2.96 -0.02
C VAL A 104 -2.64 -3.58 -1.29
N GLU A 105 -2.53 -4.90 -1.40
CA GLU A 105 -3.08 -5.68 -2.52
C GLU A 105 -4.43 -6.34 -2.24
N GLN A 106 -5.00 -6.16 -1.04
CA GLN A 106 -6.23 -6.84 -0.62
C GLN A 106 -7.26 -5.94 0.09
N PRO A 107 -8.56 -6.24 -0.09
CA PRO A 107 -9.67 -5.48 0.50
C PRO A 107 -10.00 -5.88 1.94
N VAL A 108 -9.20 -6.72 2.59
CA VAL A 108 -9.31 -7.01 4.03
C VAL A 108 -7.90 -7.07 4.58
N ILE A 109 -7.66 -6.35 5.68
CA ILE A 109 -6.38 -6.40 6.37
C ILE A 109 -6.60 -6.21 7.86
N ARG A 110 -5.71 -6.82 8.62
CA ARG A 110 -5.57 -6.50 10.03
C ARG A 110 -4.80 -5.19 10.14
N CYS A 111 -5.26 -4.30 11.00
CA CYS A 111 -4.54 -3.06 11.25
C CYS A 111 -3.12 -3.41 11.70
N PRO A 112 -2.05 -2.89 11.05
CA PRO A 112 -0.68 -3.25 11.40
C PRO A 112 -0.28 -2.82 12.82
N LEU A 113 -1.08 -1.96 13.47
CA LEU A 113 -0.81 -1.44 14.80
C LEU A 113 -1.59 -2.15 15.92
N CYS A 114 -2.81 -2.63 15.66
CA CYS A 114 -3.65 -3.22 16.70
C CYS A 114 -4.25 -4.59 16.33
N ASP A 115 -3.89 -5.14 15.17
CA ASP A 115 -4.35 -6.42 14.62
C ASP A 115 -5.86 -6.56 14.40
N ARG A 116 -6.64 -5.50 14.65
CA ARG A 116 -8.09 -5.50 14.39
C ARG A 116 -8.37 -5.40 12.91
N ILE A 117 -9.39 -6.12 12.45
CA ILE A 117 -9.86 -6.07 11.06
C ILE A 117 -10.25 -4.63 10.71
N SER A 118 -9.60 -4.07 9.68
CA SER A 118 -9.95 -2.77 9.11
C SER A 118 -10.85 -3.00 7.90
N ARG A 119 -12.04 -2.39 7.90
CA ARG A 119 -12.94 -2.37 6.74
C ARG A 119 -12.57 -1.22 5.81
N TRP A 120 -12.64 -1.47 4.51
CA TRP A 120 -12.12 -0.59 3.47
C TRP A 120 -13.21 0.28 2.88
N ILE A 121 -12.79 1.43 2.32
CA ILE A 121 -13.61 2.25 1.43
C ILE A 121 -13.04 2.04 0.03
N PRO A 122 -13.87 1.63 -0.96
CA PRO A 122 -13.42 1.44 -2.34
C PRO A 122 -12.95 2.74 -3.00
#